data_AF-A0A818HH96-F1
#
_entry.id   AF-A0A818HH96-F1
#
_cell.length_a   1.000
_cell.length_b   1.000
_cell.length_c   1.000
_cell.angle_alpha   90.00
_cell.angle_beta   90.00
_cell.angle_gamma   90.00
#
_symmetry.space_group_name_H-M   'P 1'
#
loop_
_entity.id
_entity.type
_entity.pdbx_description
1 polymer ?
#
loop_
_entity_poly.entity_id
_entity_poly.type
_entity_poly.pdbx_seq_one_letter_code
_entity_poly.pdbx_strand_id
1 'polypeptide(L)'
;MSIGSWFVFDELVMGSGMMCQRCTQPNLQLPGGVELDGSRLFRDRMYVQHGIIPPTRRRKHSAEGRNRQDVLRAYIIDNKRYTEPDRKEIDAAIYEINNYTIMHQNEGIIEISKLDGPLINVSYLYYNRIKPRERKSSRFNAPKIDARSPTHQLTENYFMTQLRLMRTMDIHVTGPGTGSMYQTFLPDGSVVVNVGGLEPLTPEDGNITYTTYMEQYMTSGAPYLKGLYYPINERPKGIKRETLVKLIREAAKLIMNGFSMPVNPIENLASDGKLFIEMCEKDKKFCELVTSRAPDTDFDCYDFWIDDIIHERGVWKEKQGVDDSIEILCPFNRTLLRELREKYGIHHYDVSVN
;
A
#
# COMPACT_ATOMS: atom_id res chain seq x y z
N MET A 1 8.62 -20.59 -41.58
CA MET A 1 8.86 -20.00 -40.24
C MET A 1 10.34 -20.20 -39.93
N SER A 2 11.11 -19.13 -39.76
CA SER A 2 12.54 -19.24 -39.47
C SER A 2 12.76 -19.76 -38.06
N ILE A 3 13.50 -20.86 -37.95
CA ILE A 3 14.02 -21.39 -36.69
C ILE A 3 15.13 -20.43 -36.24
N GLY A 4 14.96 -19.79 -35.07
CA GLY A 4 16.06 -19.12 -34.37
C GLY A 4 15.97 -17.59 -34.17
N SER A 5 14.87 -16.94 -34.54
CA SER A 5 14.69 -15.50 -34.24
C SER A 5 14.07 -15.32 -32.84
N TRP A 6 14.85 -14.77 -31.91
CA TRP A 6 14.35 -14.32 -30.60
C TRP A 6 13.88 -12.88 -30.73
N PHE A 7 12.68 -12.58 -30.24
CA PHE A 7 12.21 -11.20 -30.10
C PHE A 7 12.76 -10.63 -28.79
N VAL A 8 13.54 -9.56 -28.90
CA VAL A 8 13.96 -8.75 -27.77
C VAL A 8 13.06 -7.52 -27.75
N PHE A 9 12.34 -7.34 -26.65
CA PHE A 9 11.55 -6.14 -26.42
C PHE A 9 12.45 -5.13 -25.70
N ASP A 10 12.83 -4.05 -26.39
CA ASP A 10 13.65 -2.97 -25.82
C ASP A 10 12.85 -2.06 -24.88
N GLU A 11 11.54 -1.95 -25.13
CA GLU A 11 10.62 -1.12 -24.39
C GLU A 11 9.31 -1.89 -24.13
N LEU A 12 8.92 -1.99 -22.87
CA LEU A 12 7.63 -2.52 -22.48
C LEU A 12 6.74 -1.34 -22.05
N VAL A 13 5.91 -0.87 -22.98
CA VAL A 13 4.86 0.10 -22.66
C VAL A 13 3.70 -0.66 -22.05
N MET A 14 3.71 -0.81 -20.72
CA MET A 14 2.54 -1.29 -19.99
C MET A 14 1.55 -0.14 -19.84
N GLY A 15 0.59 -0.06 -20.76
CA GLY A 15 -0.65 0.63 -20.47
C GLY A 15 -1.44 -0.20 -19.44
N SER A 16 -1.92 0.45 -18.38
CA SER A 16 -3.18 0.01 -17.80
C SER A 16 -4.16 -0.01 -18.97
N GLY A 17 -4.71 -1.17 -19.35
CA GLY A 17 -5.90 -1.18 -20.21
C GLY A 17 -7.06 -0.47 -19.51
N MET A 18 -8.30 -0.93 -19.72
CA MET A 18 -9.46 -0.47 -18.95
C MET A 18 -9.11 -0.41 -17.46
N MET A 19 -9.18 0.80 -16.89
CA MET A 19 -8.61 1.24 -15.61
C MET A 19 -8.15 0.10 -14.67
N CYS A 20 -6.86 -0.26 -14.69
CA CYS A 20 -6.26 -1.18 -13.71
C CYS A 20 -6.18 -0.58 -12.29
N GLN A 21 -6.70 0.63 -12.10
CA GLN A 21 -6.71 1.34 -10.83
C GLN A 21 -7.58 0.66 -9.77
N ARG A 22 -8.55 -0.19 -10.16
CA ARG A 22 -9.54 -0.75 -9.24
C ARG A 22 -9.53 -2.28 -9.17
N CYS A 23 -8.43 -2.90 -9.59
CA CYS A 23 -8.34 -4.36 -9.55
C CYS A 23 -8.03 -4.85 -8.14
N THR A 24 -9.03 -5.41 -7.48
CA THR A 24 -8.97 -5.88 -6.09
C THR A 24 -8.26 -7.23 -5.94
N GLN A 25 -7.93 -7.88 -7.06
CA GLN A 25 -7.23 -9.16 -7.07
C GLN A 25 -5.71 -8.95 -6.93
N PRO A 26 -5.07 -9.49 -5.88
CA PRO A 26 -3.63 -9.35 -5.67
C PRO A 26 -2.78 -9.84 -6.85
N ASN A 27 -3.23 -10.88 -7.55
CA ASN A 27 -2.54 -11.45 -8.72
C ASN A 27 -2.70 -10.62 -10.00
N LEU A 28 -3.61 -9.64 -10.04
CA LEU A 28 -3.85 -8.80 -11.20
C LEU A 28 -3.19 -7.42 -11.11
N GLN A 29 -2.61 -7.05 -9.96
CA GLN A 29 -1.72 -5.88 -9.85
C GLN A 29 -0.61 -5.95 -10.90
N LEU A 30 0.04 -7.10 -10.95
CA LEU A 30 1.01 -7.52 -11.95
C LEU A 30 0.72 -9.00 -12.19
N PRO A 31 0.33 -9.44 -13.39
CA PRO A 31 0.12 -10.86 -13.67
C PRO A 31 1.32 -11.69 -13.19
N GLY A 32 1.05 -12.69 -12.34
CA GLY A 32 2.10 -13.48 -11.69
C GLY A 32 2.81 -12.78 -10.52
N GLY A 33 2.25 -11.71 -9.97
CA GLY A 33 2.85 -10.90 -8.89
C GLY A 33 3.22 -11.71 -7.66
N VAL A 34 2.29 -12.57 -7.21
CA VAL A 34 2.52 -13.50 -6.09
C VAL A 34 3.07 -14.84 -6.61
N GLU A 35 2.37 -15.49 -7.54
CA GLU A 35 2.70 -16.85 -8.02
C GLU A 35 4.10 -16.95 -8.63
N LEU A 36 4.50 -15.95 -9.42
CA LEU A 36 5.78 -15.90 -10.12
C LEU A 36 6.77 -14.91 -9.51
N ASP A 37 6.47 -14.37 -8.32
CA ASP A 37 7.28 -13.31 -7.67
C ASP A 37 7.48 -12.10 -8.60
N GLY A 38 6.49 -11.84 -9.47
CA GLY A 38 6.56 -10.86 -10.55
C GLY A 38 6.72 -9.41 -10.05
N SER A 39 6.17 -9.10 -8.88
CA SER A 39 6.34 -7.79 -8.23
C SER A 39 7.82 -7.53 -7.85
N ARG A 40 8.50 -8.54 -7.32
CA ARG A 40 9.93 -8.47 -7.00
C ARG A 40 10.78 -8.34 -8.26
N LEU A 41 10.47 -9.14 -9.29
CA LEU A 41 11.17 -9.08 -10.58
C LEU A 41 11.02 -7.69 -11.22
N PHE A 42 9.81 -7.14 -11.23
CA PHE A 42 9.54 -5.80 -11.73
C PHE A 42 10.34 -4.75 -10.97
N ARG A 43 10.30 -4.77 -9.63
CA ARG A 43 11.09 -3.88 -8.77
C ARG A 43 12.57 -3.93 -9.14
N ASP A 44 13.16 -5.12 -9.14
CA ASP A 44 14.61 -5.27 -9.33
C ASP A 44 15.03 -4.80 -10.73
N ARG A 45 14.19 -5.03 -11.76
CA ARG A 45 14.41 -4.49 -13.12
C ARG A 45 14.37 -2.97 -13.14
N MET A 46 13.40 -2.33 -12.47
CA MET A 46 13.32 -0.87 -12.40
C MET A 46 14.57 -0.27 -11.74
N TYR A 47 15.08 -0.89 -10.67
CA TYR A 47 16.35 -0.48 -10.07
C TYR A 47 17.53 -0.59 -11.04
N VAL A 48 17.70 -1.75 -11.69
CA VAL A 48 18.81 -2.02 -12.62
C VAL A 48 18.75 -1.09 -13.84
N GLN A 49 17.57 -0.89 -14.43
CA GLN A 49 17.37 -0.02 -15.60
C GLN A 49 17.79 1.43 -15.32
N HIS A 50 17.69 1.86 -14.06
CA HIS A 50 18.14 3.18 -13.63
C HIS A 50 19.56 3.19 -13.03
N GLY A 51 20.36 2.14 -13.21
CA GLY A 51 21.74 2.08 -12.71
C GLY A 51 21.82 2.10 -11.17
N ILE A 52 20.75 1.70 -10.48
CA ILE A 52 20.69 1.61 -9.02
C ILE A 52 20.76 0.13 -8.64
N ILE A 53 21.64 -0.22 -7.69
CA ILE A 53 21.69 -1.58 -7.15
C ILE A 53 20.34 -1.88 -6.48
N PRO A 54 19.65 -3.00 -6.80
CA PRO A 54 18.41 -3.39 -6.15
C PRO A 54 18.53 -3.54 -4.62
N PRO A 55 17.41 -3.52 -3.88
CA PRO A 55 17.42 -3.82 -2.45
C PRO A 55 18.02 -5.20 -2.15
N THR A 56 18.56 -5.36 -0.94
CA THR A 56 19.02 -6.68 -0.47
C THR A 56 17.87 -7.67 -0.46
N ARG A 57 18.06 -8.81 -1.13
CA ARG A 57 17.08 -9.87 -1.17
C ARG A 57 17.04 -10.61 0.16
N ARG A 58 15.83 -10.85 0.68
CA ARG A 58 15.57 -11.67 1.87
C ARG A 58 14.64 -12.80 1.47
N ARG A 59 15.01 -14.04 1.79
CA ARG A 59 14.38 -15.24 1.21
C ARG A 59 13.25 -15.77 2.08
N LYS A 60 13.48 -15.94 3.37
CA LYS A 60 12.56 -16.59 4.31
C LYS A 60 12.00 -15.61 5.33
N HIS A 61 12.83 -14.73 5.88
CA HIS A 61 12.43 -13.86 7.00
C HIS A 61 12.82 -12.39 6.79
N SER A 62 11.97 -11.47 7.25
CA SER A 62 12.21 -10.02 7.16
C SER A 62 13.46 -9.54 7.92
N ALA A 63 13.88 -10.30 8.94
CA ALA A 63 15.03 -10.01 9.78
C ALA A 63 16.37 -10.49 9.19
N GLU A 64 16.37 -11.17 8.03
CA GLU A 64 17.61 -11.65 7.41
C GLU A 64 18.62 -10.51 7.18
N GLY A 65 19.82 -10.71 7.72
CA GLY A 65 20.92 -9.74 7.63
C GLY A 65 20.75 -8.48 8.47
N ARG A 66 19.79 -8.45 9.41
CA ARG A 66 19.61 -7.36 10.37
C ARG A 66 20.18 -7.72 11.74
N ASN A 67 20.73 -6.73 12.44
CA ASN A 67 21.12 -6.82 13.85
C ASN A 67 20.06 -6.16 14.73
N ARG A 68 19.95 -6.60 15.99
CA ARG A 68 19.01 -6.00 16.95
C ARG A 68 19.26 -4.51 17.22
N GLN A 69 20.47 -4.01 17.01
CA GLN A 69 20.80 -2.59 17.16
C GLN A 69 20.55 -1.76 15.89
N ASP A 70 20.17 -2.39 14.78
CA ASP A 70 19.91 -1.65 13.54
C ASP A 70 18.75 -0.67 13.75
N VAL A 71 18.96 0.57 13.33
CA VAL A 71 17.91 1.59 13.35
C VAL A 71 17.09 1.47 12.07
N LEU A 72 15.82 1.09 12.22
CA LEU A 72 14.90 1.00 11.10
C LEU A 72 14.54 2.39 10.59
N ARG A 73 14.42 2.53 9.27
CA ARG A 73 14.02 3.78 8.63
C ARG A 73 12.55 3.74 8.28
N ALA A 74 11.78 4.60 8.93
CA ALA A 74 10.38 4.81 8.66
C ALA A 74 10.19 6.12 7.90
N TYR A 75 9.35 6.10 6.89
CA TYR A 75 9.00 7.29 6.13
C TYR A 75 7.48 7.45 6.09
N ILE A 76 7.02 8.63 6.52
CA ILE A 76 5.62 9.02 6.40
C ILE A 76 5.47 9.89 5.18
N ILE A 77 4.69 9.42 4.22
CA ILE A 77 4.43 10.13 2.99
C ILE A 77 3.27 11.09 3.20
N ASP A 78 3.50 12.38 2.94
CA ASP A 78 2.46 13.39 2.89
C ASP A 78 1.38 13.02 1.87
N ASN A 79 0.13 13.19 2.28
CA ASN A 79 -1.02 12.91 1.46
C ASN A 79 -2.00 14.08 1.51
N LYS A 80 -2.55 14.45 0.34
CA LYS A 80 -3.56 15.51 0.24
C LYS A 80 -4.84 15.22 1.06
N ARG A 81 -5.09 13.94 1.39
CA ARG A 81 -6.23 13.49 2.21
C ARG A 81 -5.99 13.63 3.72
N TYR A 82 -4.79 14.02 4.15
CA TYR A 82 -4.55 14.36 5.55
C TYR A 82 -5.04 15.78 5.80
N THR A 83 -5.76 15.96 6.90
CA THR A 83 -6.17 17.28 7.38
C THR A 83 -5.04 17.96 8.15
N GLU A 84 -5.16 19.25 8.45
CA GLU A 84 -4.21 19.94 9.34
C GLU A 84 -4.14 19.30 10.75
N PRO A 85 -5.27 18.94 11.40
CA PRO A 85 -5.23 18.15 12.63
C PRO A 85 -4.48 16.82 12.49
N ASP A 86 -4.71 16.07 11.40
CA ASP A 86 -3.99 14.81 11.15
C ASP A 86 -2.47 15.05 11.09
N ARG A 87 -2.01 16.11 10.41
CA ARG A 87 -0.58 16.42 10.32
C ARG A 87 0.05 16.73 11.67
N LYS A 88 -0.64 17.44 12.56
CA LYS A 88 -0.16 17.70 13.93
C LYS A 88 0.03 16.42 14.74
N GLU A 89 -0.93 15.50 14.64
CA GLU A 89 -0.86 14.19 15.31
C GLU A 89 0.26 13.32 14.74
N ILE A 90 0.48 13.38 13.42
CA ILE A 90 1.61 12.74 12.75
C ILE A 90 2.94 13.32 13.24
N ASP A 91 3.10 14.64 13.28
CA ASP A 91 4.33 15.29 13.75
C ASP A 91 4.63 14.93 15.22
N ALA A 92 3.60 14.87 16.06
CA ALA A 92 3.73 14.44 17.45
C ALA A 92 4.18 12.96 17.56
N ALA A 93 3.67 12.08 16.69
CA ALA A 93 4.10 10.68 16.64
C ALA A 93 5.56 10.53 16.19
N ILE A 94 5.98 11.31 15.18
CA ILE A 94 7.38 11.36 14.71
C ILE A 94 8.30 11.78 15.86
N TYR A 95 7.95 12.86 16.56
CA TYR A 95 8.73 13.38 17.69
C TYR A 95 8.89 12.34 18.80
N GLU A 96 7.81 11.66 19.20
CA GLU A 96 7.86 10.63 20.23
C GLU A 96 8.79 9.47 19.85
N ILE A 97 8.64 8.94 18.63
CA ILE A 97 9.43 7.78 18.18
C ILE A 97 10.92 8.16 18.05
N ASN A 98 11.21 9.31 17.46
CA ASN A 98 12.59 9.74 17.26
C ASN A 98 13.29 10.07 18.58
N ASN A 99 12.59 10.69 19.54
CA ASN A 99 13.15 10.94 20.86
C ASN A 99 13.55 9.64 21.58
N TYR A 100 12.70 8.61 21.53
CA TYR A 100 13.03 7.31 22.09
C TYR A 100 14.33 6.75 21.48
N THR A 101 14.48 6.84 20.16
CA THR A 101 15.70 6.39 19.48
C THR A 101 16.93 7.21 19.86
N ILE A 102 16.82 8.54 19.90
CA ILE A 102 17.92 9.46 20.25
C ILE A 102 18.39 9.21 21.69
N MET A 103 17.46 9.04 22.64
CA MET A 103 17.81 8.77 24.04
C MET A 103 18.69 7.53 24.17
N HIS A 104 18.31 6.42 23.53
CA HIS A 104 19.09 5.17 23.60
C HIS A 104 20.39 5.25 22.82
N GLN A 105 20.45 6.01 21.71
CA GLN A 105 21.72 6.20 20.98
C GLN A 105 22.75 7.02 21.76
N ASN A 106 22.31 7.94 22.61
CA ASN A 106 23.22 8.81 23.39
C ASN A 106 23.78 8.14 24.66
N GLU A 107 23.15 7.07 25.17
CA GLU A 107 23.59 6.35 26.37
C GLU A 107 24.84 5.47 26.15
N GLY A 108 25.40 5.42 24.94
CA GLY A 108 26.61 4.67 24.63
C GLY A 108 26.34 3.20 24.29
N ILE A 109 26.95 2.25 25.01
CA ILE A 109 26.73 0.82 24.79
C ILE A 109 25.28 0.50 25.15
N ILE A 110 24.42 0.40 24.13
CA ILE A 110 23.02 0.04 24.30
C ILE A 110 22.96 -1.39 24.81
N GLU A 111 22.62 -1.55 26.10
CA GLU A 111 22.19 -2.83 26.62
C GLU A 111 20.87 -3.20 25.94
N ILE A 112 20.94 -4.12 24.97
CA ILE A 112 19.78 -4.57 24.18
C ILE A 112 18.63 -5.06 25.08
N SER A 113 18.96 -5.60 26.25
CA SER A 113 17.98 -6.06 27.25
C SER A 113 17.12 -4.94 27.85
N LYS A 114 17.54 -3.67 27.74
CA LYS A 114 16.79 -2.50 28.23
C LYS A 114 15.89 -1.87 27.17
N LEU A 115 15.97 -2.33 25.91
CA LEU A 115 15.12 -1.81 24.85
C LEU A 115 13.70 -2.38 24.94
N ASP A 116 12.72 -1.51 25.18
CA ASP A 116 11.28 -1.81 25.07
C ASP A 116 10.83 -2.14 23.62
N GLY A 117 11.67 -1.82 22.63
CA GLY A 117 11.43 -2.15 21.23
C GLY A 117 12.57 -1.77 20.29
N PRO A 118 12.43 -2.08 18.99
CA PRO A 118 13.41 -1.70 17.98
C PRO A 118 13.57 -0.18 17.88
N LEU A 119 14.78 0.26 17.53
CA LEU A 119 15.09 1.66 17.26
C LEU A 119 14.57 2.05 15.87
N ILE A 120 13.96 3.23 15.78
CA ILE A 120 13.31 3.72 14.55
C ILE A 120 13.65 5.19 14.34
N ASN A 121 14.07 5.53 13.12
CA ASN A 121 14.18 6.90 12.67
C ASN A 121 13.05 7.19 11.68
N VAL A 122 12.12 8.06 12.06
CA VAL A 122 10.95 8.44 11.30
C VAL A 122 11.17 9.79 10.63
N SER A 123 10.90 9.86 9.33
CA SER A 123 10.98 11.10 8.54
C SER A 123 9.67 11.38 7.80
N TYR A 124 9.22 12.63 7.80
CA TYR A 124 8.09 13.08 6.99
C TYR A 124 8.55 13.50 5.59
N LEU A 125 7.87 13.06 4.55
CA LEU A 125 8.28 13.28 3.16
C LEU A 125 7.15 13.86 2.32
N TYR A 126 7.52 14.85 1.51
CA TYR A 126 6.68 15.36 0.44
C TYR A 126 7.24 14.84 -0.89
N TYR A 127 6.55 13.91 -1.56
CA TYR A 127 7.06 13.28 -2.79
C TYR A 127 7.43 14.32 -3.87
N ASN A 128 6.65 15.39 -4.00
CA ASN A 128 6.89 16.48 -4.94
C ASN A 128 8.10 17.37 -4.57
N ARG A 129 8.67 17.22 -3.37
CA ARG A 129 9.86 17.94 -2.91
C ARG A 129 11.14 17.12 -3.00
N ILE A 130 11.05 15.84 -3.38
CA ILE A 130 12.22 14.97 -3.57
C ILE A 130 12.91 15.34 -4.88
N LYS A 131 13.92 16.21 -4.81
CA LYS A 131 14.64 16.69 -6.00
C LYS A 131 15.90 15.85 -6.28
N PRO A 132 16.26 15.67 -7.57
CA PRO A 132 17.55 15.11 -7.92
C PRO A 132 18.68 15.94 -7.32
N ARG A 133 19.71 15.26 -6.79
CA ARG A 133 20.94 15.97 -6.39
C ARG A 133 21.60 16.47 -7.66
N GLU A 134 21.90 17.77 -7.72
CA GLU A 134 22.72 18.35 -8.78
C GLU A 134 24.13 17.74 -8.74
N ARG A 135 24.30 16.59 -9.39
CA ARG A 135 25.61 16.03 -9.69
C ARG A 135 25.83 16.17 -11.19
N LYS A 136 26.98 16.74 -11.57
CA LYS A 136 27.48 16.66 -12.94
C LYS A 136 27.45 15.20 -13.39
N SER A 137 26.93 14.94 -14.59
CA SER A 137 26.64 13.58 -15.07
C SER A 137 27.80 12.65 -14.77
N SER A 138 27.58 11.70 -13.85
CA SER A 138 28.57 10.65 -13.62
C SER A 138 28.27 9.58 -14.65
N ARG A 139 29.27 9.25 -15.48
CA ARG A 139 29.21 8.04 -16.29
C ARG A 139 29.19 6.88 -15.28
N PHE A 140 28.03 6.26 -15.11
CA PHE A 140 27.94 5.05 -14.31
C PHE A 140 28.64 3.93 -15.07
N ASN A 141 29.64 3.30 -14.45
CA ASN A 141 30.16 2.05 -14.96
C ASN A 141 29.02 1.03 -14.87
N ALA A 142 28.65 0.43 -16.00
CA ALA A 142 27.61 -0.57 -16.05
C ALA A 142 27.89 -1.66 -14.99
N PRO A 143 26.90 -2.05 -14.17
CA PRO A 143 27.07 -3.19 -13.29
C PRO A 143 27.44 -4.42 -14.14
N LYS A 144 28.42 -5.22 -13.70
CA LYS A 144 28.91 -6.43 -14.40
C LYS A 144 27.83 -7.44 -14.83
N ILE A 145 26.60 -7.26 -14.35
CA ILE A 145 25.46 -8.15 -14.56
C ILE A 145 24.75 -7.85 -15.90
N ASP A 146 24.89 -6.64 -16.45
CA ASP A 146 24.42 -6.31 -17.80
C ASP A 146 25.61 -5.82 -18.63
N ALA A 147 26.13 -6.69 -19.50
CA ALA A 147 27.28 -6.41 -20.37
C ALA A 147 26.93 -5.42 -21.51
N ARG A 148 25.66 -5.00 -21.62
CA ARG A 148 25.25 -3.99 -22.60
C ARG A 148 25.60 -2.61 -22.07
N SER A 149 26.35 -1.84 -22.85
CA SER A 149 26.46 -0.39 -22.63
C SER A 149 25.06 0.20 -22.59
N PRO A 150 24.69 1.02 -21.57
CA PRO A 150 23.45 1.76 -21.60
C PRO A 150 23.38 2.50 -22.94
N THR A 151 22.36 2.22 -23.74
CA THR A 151 22.16 2.85 -25.06
C THR A 151 21.82 4.34 -24.92
N HIS A 152 21.56 4.81 -23.69
CA HIS A 152 21.23 6.18 -23.35
C HIS A 152 22.03 6.65 -22.14
N GLN A 153 22.34 7.95 -22.10
CA GLN A 153 22.91 8.61 -20.94
C GLN A 153 21.85 8.67 -19.82
N LEU A 154 22.11 8.01 -18.69
CA LEU A 154 21.26 8.14 -17.52
C LEU A 154 21.44 9.52 -16.88
N THR A 155 20.46 10.39 -17.09
CA THR A 155 20.36 11.69 -16.41
C THR A 155 19.56 11.52 -15.13
N GLU A 156 20.14 11.99 -14.02
CA GLU A 156 19.49 11.95 -12.71
C GLU A 156 18.14 12.68 -12.77
N ASN A 157 17.08 12.00 -12.31
CA ASN A 157 15.71 12.53 -12.32
C ASN A 157 14.98 12.28 -10.98
N TYR A 158 13.77 12.83 -10.85
CA TYR A 158 12.93 12.70 -9.66
C TYR A 158 12.68 11.24 -9.28
N PHE A 159 12.35 10.40 -10.26
CA PHE A 159 12.04 8.99 -10.03
C PHE A 159 13.26 8.19 -9.55
N MET A 160 14.44 8.40 -10.14
CA MET A 160 15.69 7.79 -9.68
C MET A 160 16.00 8.16 -8.22
N THR A 161 15.73 9.41 -7.84
CA THR A 161 15.92 9.86 -6.45
C THR A 161 14.93 9.16 -5.52
N GLN A 162 13.66 9.04 -5.93
CA GLN A 162 12.64 8.30 -5.19
C GLN A 162 13.00 6.82 -5.05
N LEU A 163 13.49 6.16 -6.11
CA LEU A 163 13.97 4.77 -6.07
C LEU A 163 15.07 4.58 -5.04
N ARG A 164 16.09 5.45 -5.04
CA ARG A 164 17.19 5.36 -4.04
C ARG A 164 16.69 5.52 -2.62
N LEU A 165 15.74 6.41 -2.40
CA LEU A 165 15.12 6.59 -1.10
C LEU A 165 14.32 5.35 -0.68
N MET A 166 13.43 4.86 -1.56
CA MET A 166 12.60 3.66 -1.34
C MET A 166 13.45 2.43 -1.00
N ARG A 167 14.63 2.30 -1.62
CA ARG A 167 15.57 1.19 -1.36
C ARG A 167 16.00 1.10 0.11
N THR A 168 15.87 2.21 0.85
CA THR A 168 16.30 2.29 2.25
C THR A 168 15.14 2.28 3.23
N MET A 169 13.90 2.17 2.77
CA MET A 169 12.71 2.23 3.62
C MET A 169 12.42 0.86 4.24
N ASP A 170 12.41 0.80 5.56
CA ASP A 170 11.98 -0.40 6.29
C ASP A 170 10.48 -0.35 6.58
N ILE A 171 9.97 0.85 6.88
CA ILE A 171 8.56 1.10 7.18
C ILE A 171 8.07 2.22 6.26
N HIS A 172 7.06 1.93 5.46
CA HIS A 172 6.41 2.88 4.55
C HIS A 172 5.03 3.23 5.08
N VAL A 173 4.88 4.44 5.63
CA VAL A 173 3.60 4.92 6.15
C VAL A 173 2.95 5.82 5.11
N THR A 174 1.76 5.45 4.66
CA THR A 174 1.09 6.14 3.55
C THR A 174 -0.43 6.09 3.69
N GLY A 175 -1.12 6.90 2.90
CA GLY A 175 -2.57 6.86 2.74
C GLY A 175 -2.91 6.68 1.26
N PRO A 176 -4.21 6.54 0.93
CA PRO A 176 -4.63 6.24 -0.43
C PRO A 176 -4.15 7.21 -1.51
N GLY A 177 -3.88 6.69 -2.70
CA GLY A 177 -3.40 7.43 -3.87
C GLY A 177 -1.96 7.09 -4.27
N THR A 178 -1.34 7.97 -5.05
CA THR A 178 -0.04 7.71 -5.72
C THR A 178 1.07 7.27 -4.77
N GLY A 179 1.07 7.73 -3.52
CA GLY A 179 2.05 7.31 -2.51
C GLY A 179 2.03 5.82 -2.19
N SER A 180 0.87 5.17 -2.30
CA SER A 180 0.69 3.73 -2.07
C SER A 180 1.23 2.89 -3.23
N MET A 181 1.22 3.41 -4.46
CA MET A 181 1.74 2.68 -5.64
C MET A 181 3.24 2.40 -5.56
N TYR A 182 3.98 3.24 -4.82
CA TYR A 182 5.43 3.14 -4.64
C TYR A 182 5.88 1.93 -3.82
N GLN A 183 4.97 1.30 -3.06
CA GLN A 183 5.36 0.24 -2.14
C GLN A 183 5.94 -1.01 -2.84
N THR A 184 5.60 -1.24 -4.12
CA THR A 184 6.23 -2.30 -4.93
C THR A 184 7.75 -2.15 -4.96
N PHE A 185 8.29 -0.93 -4.82
CA PHE A 185 9.72 -0.68 -4.85
C PHE A 185 10.43 -0.85 -3.50
N LEU A 186 9.69 -1.21 -2.44
CA LEU A 186 10.28 -1.41 -1.12
C LEU A 186 11.16 -2.66 -1.07
N PRO A 187 12.18 -2.69 -0.18
CA PRO A 187 12.98 -3.87 0.11
C PRO A 187 12.16 -5.07 0.57
N ASP A 188 12.72 -6.26 0.39
CA ASP A 188 12.14 -7.47 0.97
C ASP A 188 12.08 -7.36 2.50
N GLY A 189 10.98 -7.75 3.12
CA GLY A 189 10.82 -7.68 4.57
C GLY A 189 10.44 -6.30 5.11
N SER A 190 10.10 -5.33 4.24
CA SER A 190 9.55 -4.04 4.67
C SER A 190 8.07 -4.16 5.05
N VAL A 191 7.60 -3.21 5.88
CA VAL A 191 6.19 -3.12 6.30
C VAL A 191 5.56 -1.86 5.72
N VAL A 192 4.36 -1.99 5.17
CA VAL A 192 3.52 -0.86 4.75
C VAL A 192 2.48 -0.61 5.84
N VAL A 193 2.43 0.62 6.36
CA VAL A 193 1.37 1.08 7.25
C VAL A 193 0.44 1.99 6.45
N ASN A 194 -0.73 1.49 6.07
CA ASN A 194 -1.73 2.29 5.37
C ASN A 194 -2.67 2.97 6.39
N VAL A 195 -2.57 4.30 6.51
CA VAL A 195 -3.36 5.09 7.45
C VAL A 195 -4.76 5.42 6.96
N GLY A 196 -5.11 5.01 5.74
CA GLY A 196 -6.41 5.26 5.15
C GLY A 196 -6.65 6.73 4.77
N GLY A 197 -7.66 6.93 3.95
CA GLY A 197 -8.17 8.21 3.52
C GLY A 197 -9.61 8.37 3.97
N LEU A 198 -10.05 9.62 4.09
CA LEU A 198 -11.46 9.93 4.15
C LEU A 198 -11.91 10.26 2.74
N GLU A 199 -12.98 9.62 2.27
CA GLU A 199 -13.68 10.09 1.08
C GLU A 199 -14.50 11.33 1.45
N PRO A 200 -14.54 12.35 0.57
CA PRO A 200 -15.29 13.55 0.85
C PRO A 200 -16.78 13.22 0.90
N LEU A 201 -17.47 13.92 1.79
CA LEU A 201 -18.91 13.93 1.89
C LEU A 201 -19.47 14.41 0.54
N THR A 202 -20.26 13.58 -0.14
CA THR A 202 -21.16 14.11 -1.17
C THR A 202 -22.40 14.65 -0.46
N PRO A 203 -23.08 15.68 -0.99
CA PRO A 203 -24.34 16.14 -0.42
C PRO A 203 -25.38 15.02 -0.26
N GLU A 204 -25.31 13.99 -1.11
CA GLU A 204 -26.19 12.81 -1.14
C GLU A 204 -25.91 11.79 -0.02
N ASP A 205 -24.70 11.82 0.56
CA ASP A 205 -24.26 10.89 1.60
C ASP A 205 -24.33 11.51 3.01
N GLY A 206 -24.87 12.72 3.13
CA GLY A 206 -25.04 13.42 4.39
C GLY A 206 -23.71 13.70 5.09
N ASN A 207 -23.67 13.53 6.41
CA ASN A 207 -22.44 13.69 7.20
C ASN A 207 -21.67 12.36 7.39
N ILE A 208 -21.94 11.30 6.63
CA ILE A 208 -21.30 10.01 6.84
C ILE A 208 -19.88 10.02 6.26
N THR A 209 -18.88 9.89 7.13
CA THR A 209 -17.48 9.67 6.72
C THR A 209 -17.08 8.23 7.00
N TYR A 210 -16.28 7.65 6.11
CA TYR A 210 -15.72 6.32 6.29
C TYR A 210 -14.28 6.29 5.80
N THR A 211 -13.62 5.20 6.14
CA THR A 211 -12.21 4.99 5.83
C THR A 211 -12.10 4.18 4.55
N THR A 212 -11.31 4.67 3.60
CA THR A 212 -10.87 3.87 2.46
C THR A 212 -9.37 3.59 2.57
N TYR A 213 -8.95 2.37 2.23
CA TYR A 213 -7.55 2.01 2.06
C TYR A 213 -7.14 1.92 0.59
N MET A 214 -8.10 1.96 -0.34
CA MET A 214 -7.97 1.85 -1.81
C MET A 214 -6.93 0.80 -2.25
N GLU A 215 -5.69 1.21 -2.47
CA GLU A 215 -4.59 0.41 -3.01
C GLU A 215 -4.05 -0.70 -2.07
N GLN A 216 -4.82 -1.17 -1.09
CA GLN A 216 -4.39 -2.24 -0.17
C GLN A 216 -3.97 -3.54 -0.88
N TYR A 217 -4.58 -3.83 -2.04
CA TYR A 217 -4.23 -4.98 -2.88
C TYR A 217 -2.80 -4.90 -3.43
N MET A 218 -2.24 -3.69 -3.56
CA MET A 218 -0.85 -3.51 -3.99
C MET A 218 0.11 -4.13 -2.96
N THR A 219 -0.29 -4.21 -1.67
CA THR A 219 0.56 -4.73 -0.59
C THR A 219 0.39 -6.24 -0.54
N SER A 220 -0.86 -6.68 -0.68
CA SER A 220 -1.25 -8.07 -0.78
C SER A 220 -0.61 -8.78 -1.98
N GLY A 221 -0.45 -8.10 -3.13
CA GLY A 221 0.18 -8.63 -4.33
C GLY A 221 1.72 -8.64 -4.31
N ALA A 222 2.35 -8.11 -3.26
CA ALA A 222 3.78 -8.11 -3.05
C ALA A 222 4.16 -9.08 -1.93
N PRO A 223 4.53 -10.35 -2.23
CA PRO A 223 4.69 -11.41 -1.23
C PRO A 223 5.86 -11.17 -0.25
N TYR A 224 6.69 -10.16 -0.50
CA TYR A 224 7.81 -9.77 0.35
C TYR A 224 7.50 -8.61 1.28
N LEU A 225 6.27 -8.09 1.26
CA LEU A 225 5.82 -6.98 2.11
C LEU A 225 4.75 -7.43 3.08
N LYS A 226 4.73 -6.83 4.27
CA LYS A 226 3.65 -6.99 5.24
C LYS A 226 2.86 -5.68 5.36
N GLY A 227 1.54 -5.75 5.32
CA GLY A 227 0.62 -4.64 5.50
C GLY A 227 0.11 -4.55 6.94
N LEU A 228 0.05 -3.33 7.45
CA LEU A 228 -0.67 -2.93 8.66
C LEU A 228 -1.60 -1.77 8.28
N TYR A 229 -2.74 -1.70 8.96
CA TYR A 229 -3.80 -0.76 8.61
C TYR A 229 -4.25 -0.01 9.85
N TYR A 230 -4.42 1.31 9.70
CA TYR A 230 -4.98 2.12 10.77
C TYR A 230 -6.43 1.69 11.04
N PRO A 231 -6.89 1.54 12.29
CA PRO A 231 -8.22 0.98 12.57
C PRO A 231 -9.35 1.70 11.81
N ILE A 232 -10.13 0.92 11.04
CA ILE A 232 -11.12 1.42 10.08
C ILE A 232 -12.18 2.32 10.72
N ASN A 233 -12.57 2.01 11.95
CA ASN A 233 -13.54 2.76 12.73
C ASN A 233 -12.95 3.98 13.45
N GLU A 234 -11.63 4.05 13.62
CA GLU A 234 -11.01 5.18 14.32
C GLU A 234 -10.59 6.28 13.34
N ARG A 235 -10.25 5.93 12.11
CA ARG A 235 -9.79 6.88 11.10
C ARG A 235 -10.81 8.01 10.77
N PRO A 236 -12.15 7.80 10.78
CA PRO A 236 -13.12 8.89 10.62
C PRO A 236 -13.04 9.95 11.72
N LYS A 237 -12.51 9.62 12.90
CA LYS A 237 -12.30 10.54 14.03
C LYS A 237 -10.97 11.32 13.93
N GLY A 238 -10.28 11.20 12.79
CA GLY A 238 -8.93 11.72 12.56
C GLY A 238 -7.84 10.73 12.98
N ILE A 239 -6.63 10.99 12.50
CA ILE A 239 -5.43 10.27 12.91
C ILE A 239 -5.10 10.68 14.36
N LYS A 240 -4.81 9.71 15.22
CA LYS A 240 -4.39 9.90 16.62
C LYS A 240 -2.95 9.47 16.77
N ARG A 241 -2.15 10.30 17.45
CA ARG A 241 -0.74 10.04 17.74
C ARG A 241 -0.51 8.64 18.31
N GLU A 242 -1.25 8.27 19.36
CA GLU A 242 -1.03 7.01 20.09
C GLU A 242 -1.24 5.80 19.18
N THR A 243 -2.25 5.86 18.33
CA THR A 243 -2.58 4.80 17.37
C THR A 243 -1.49 4.69 16.30
N LEU A 244 -1.02 5.83 15.77
CA LEU A 244 0.04 5.83 14.77
C LEU A 244 1.38 5.33 15.34
N VAL A 245 1.74 5.77 16.56
CA VAL A 245 2.93 5.28 17.27
C VAL A 245 2.86 3.77 17.48
N LYS A 246 1.70 3.26 17.92
CA LYS A 246 1.49 1.81 18.09
C LYS A 246 1.72 1.05 16.79
N LEU A 247 1.13 1.50 15.68
CA LEU A 247 1.29 0.84 14.37
C LEU A 247 2.74 0.86 13.87
N ILE A 248 3.46 1.97 14.00
CA ILE A 248 4.86 2.06 13.56
C ILE A 248 5.76 1.19 14.44
N ARG A 249 5.53 1.14 15.76
CA ARG A 249 6.27 0.23 16.66
C ARG A 249 5.94 -1.23 16.39
N GLU A 250 4.69 -1.55 16.06
CA GLU A 250 4.28 -2.90 15.66
C GLU A 250 4.95 -3.33 14.35
N ALA A 251 4.99 -2.43 13.35
CA ALA A 251 5.72 -2.65 12.10
C ALA A 251 7.20 -2.97 12.37
N ALA A 252 7.85 -2.17 13.22
CA ALA A 252 9.24 -2.40 13.60
C ALA A 252 9.44 -3.75 14.28
N LYS A 253 8.56 -4.12 15.22
CA LYS A 253 8.60 -5.42 15.89
C LYS A 253 8.42 -6.58 14.90
N LEU A 254 7.50 -6.48 13.95
CA LEU A 254 7.33 -7.50 12.90
C LEU A 254 8.59 -7.68 12.06
N ILE A 255 9.23 -6.58 11.65
CA ILE A 255 10.47 -6.61 10.86
C ILE A 255 11.58 -7.32 11.64
N MET A 256 11.79 -6.93 12.90
CA MET A 256 12.87 -7.46 13.73
C MET A 256 12.63 -8.89 14.22
N ASN A 257 11.37 -9.27 14.43
CA ASN A 257 11.01 -10.65 14.79
C ASN A 257 11.09 -11.61 13.61
N GLY A 258 11.13 -11.12 12.37
CA GLY A 258 11.37 -11.95 11.19
C GLY A 258 10.10 -12.61 10.65
N PHE A 259 9.07 -11.83 10.28
CA PHE A 259 7.88 -12.39 9.65
C PHE A 259 8.24 -13.23 8.41
N SER A 260 7.48 -14.30 8.19
CA SER A 260 7.72 -15.27 7.11
C SER A 260 7.35 -14.69 5.74
N MET A 261 8.16 -15.01 4.74
CA MET A 261 7.89 -14.73 3.33
C MET A 261 7.85 -16.05 2.53
N PRO A 262 6.96 -16.20 1.54
CA PRO A 262 6.00 -15.20 1.07
C PRO A 262 4.87 -14.94 2.09
N VAL A 263 4.43 -13.69 2.19
CA VAL A 263 3.28 -13.30 3.01
C VAL A 263 2.00 -13.73 2.29
N ASN A 264 1.09 -14.37 3.02
CA ASN A 264 -0.22 -14.75 2.49
C ASN A 264 -1.01 -13.49 2.06
N PRO A 265 -1.43 -13.38 0.79
CA PRO A 265 -2.15 -12.21 0.29
C PRO A 265 -3.39 -11.84 1.12
N ILE A 266 -4.20 -12.83 1.54
CA ILE A 266 -5.44 -12.59 2.28
C ILE A 266 -5.16 -12.06 3.69
N GLU A 267 -4.14 -12.61 4.35
CA GLU A 267 -3.71 -12.12 5.67
C GLU A 267 -3.15 -10.70 5.61
N ASN A 268 -2.72 -10.27 4.42
CA ASN A 268 -2.11 -8.98 4.16
C ASN A 268 -3.11 -7.88 3.79
N LEU A 269 -4.41 -8.18 3.76
CA LEU A 269 -5.47 -7.20 3.51
C LEU A 269 -5.98 -6.57 4.81
N ALA A 270 -6.57 -5.38 4.68
CA ALA A 270 -7.36 -4.75 5.73
C ALA A 270 -8.68 -5.51 5.94
N SER A 271 -9.44 -5.12 6.97
CA SER A 271 -10.71 -5.75 7.34
C SER A 271 -11.74 -5.71 6.21
N ASP A 272 -11.80 -4.60 5.49
CA ASP A 272 -12.69 -4.38 4.35
C ASP A 272 -12.28 -5.25 3.14
N GLY A 273 -10.99 -5.35 2.83
CA GLY A 273 -10.48 -6.26 1.80
C GLY A 273 -10.77 -7.72 2.12
N LYS A 274 -10.59 -8.15 3.38
CA LYS A 274 -10.92 -9.52 3.83
C LYS A 274 -12.40 -9.81 3.71
N LEU A 275 -13.25 -8.86 4.10
CA LEU A 275 -14.69 -8.96 3.94
C LEU A 275 -15.05 -9.19 2.48
N PHE A 276 -14.52 -8.37 1.57
CA PHE A 276 -14.83 -8.46 0.14
C PHE A 276 -14.48 -9.84 -0.45
N ILE A 277 -13.33 -10.40 -0.06
CA ILE A 277 -12.92 -11.75 -0.49
C ILE A 277 -13.91 -12.80 0.04
N GLU A 278 -14.27 -12.78 1.33
CA GLU A 278 -15.22 -13.74 1.89
C GLU A 278 -16.62 -13.61 1.27
N MET A 279 -17.03 -12.38 0.93
CA MET A 279 -18.27 -12.13 0.22
C MET A 279 -18.24 -12.76 -1.18
N CYS A 280 -17.15 -12.60 -1.93
CA CYS A 280 -16.95 -13.27 -3.23
C CYS A 280 -16.89 -14.80 -3.12
N GLU A 281 -16.39 -15.33 -2.00
CA GLU A 281 -16.37 -16.78 -1.75
C GLU A 281 -17.78 -17.34 -1.55
N LYS A 282 -18.61 -16.62 -0.79
CA LYS A 282 -19.97 -17.02 -0.41
C LYS A 282 -21.04 -16.70 -1.45
N ASP A 283 -20.89 -15.61 -2.21
CA ASP A 283 -21.82 -15.17 -3.24
C ASP A 283 -21.10 -15.11 -4.60
N LYS A 284 -21.23 -16.20 -5.37
CA LYS A 284 -20.60 -16.33 -6.70
C LYS A 284 -21.16 -15.36 -7.72
N LYS A 285 -22.45 -15.04 -7.65
CA LYS A 285 -23.06 -14.07 -8.57
C LYS A 285 -22.51 -12.67 -8.31
N PHE A 286 -22.39 -12.29 -7.04
CA PHE A 286 -21.72 -11.06 -6.67
C PHE A 286 -20.26 -11.06 -7.15
N CYS A 287 -19.50 -12.13 -6.90
CA CYS A 287 -18.11 -12.24 -7.36
C CYS A 287 -18.00 -12.06 -8.89
N GLU A 288 -18.85 -12.73 -9.66
CA GLU A 288 -18.90 -12.58 -11.11
C GLU A 288 -19.24 -11.15 -11.52
N LEU A 289 -20.23 -10.53 -10.88
CA LEU A 289 -20.63 -9.13 -11.13
C LEU A 289 -19.45 -8.15 -10.95
N VAL A 290 -18.64 -8.37 -9.91
CA VAL A 290 -17.58 -7.41 -9.52
C VAL A 290 -16.19 -7.75 -10.07
N THR A 291 -16.00 -8.93 -10.68
CA THR A 291 -14.69 -9.36 -11.18
C THR A 291 -14.65 -9.76 -12.65
N SER A 292 -15.77 -10.21 -13.24
CA SER A 292 -15.79 -10.62 -14.63
C SER A 292 -15.79 -9.41 -15.56
N ARG A 293 -14.80 -9.35 -16.46
CA ARG A 293 -14.75 -8.35 -17.52
C ARG A 293 -15.16 -8.98 -18.85
N ALA A 294 -16.24 -8.50 -19.45
CA ALA A 294 -16.63 -8.84 -20.82
C ALA A 294 -16.90 -7.57 -21.65
N PRO A 295 -16.79 -7.60 -22.99
CA PRO A 295 -17.04 -6.42 -23.82
C PRO A 295 -18.47 -5.84 -23.69
N ASP A 296 -19.40 -6.64 -23.19
CA ASP A 296 -20.85 -6.39 -23.09
C ASP A 296 -21.36 -6.27 -21.65
N THR A 297 -20.50 -6.39 -20.64
CA THR A 297 -20.89 -6.14 -19.24
C THR A 297 -21.03 -4.65 -18.98
N ASP A 298 -22.14 -4.26 -18.38
CA ASP A 298 -22.39 -2.89 -17.92
C ASP A 298 -21.28 -2.45 -16.93
N PHE A 299 -20.67 -1.30 -17.21
CA PHE A 299 -19.53 -0.80 -16.44
C PHE A 299 -19.94 -0.24 -15.08
N ASP A 300 -21.23 0.04 -14.89
CA ASP A 300 -21.73 0.73 -13.71
C ASP A 300 -21.44 -0.04 -12.41
N CYS A 301 -21.54 -1.38 -12.43
CA CYS A 301 -21.25 -2.23 -11.28
C CYS A 301 -19.79 -2.69 -11.20
N TYR A 302 -18.95 -2.20 -12.10
CA TYR A 302 -17.57 -2.63 -12.28
C TYR A 302 -16.56 -1.51 -11.90
N ASP A 303 -16.91 -0.25 -12.10
CA ASP A 303 -16.06 0.90 -11.78
C ASP A 303 -16.26 1.37 -10.33
N PHE A 304 -15.74 0.63 -9.35
CA PHE A 304 -15.92 0.94 -7.91
C PHE A 304 -14.65 0.63 -7.10
N TRP A 305 -14.53 1.26 -5.93
CA TRP A 305 -13.59 0.83 -4.90
C TRP A 305 -14.25 -0.15 -3.93
N ILE A 306 -13.49 -1.07 -3.33
CA ILE A 306 -14.03 -2.05 -2.37
C ILE A 306 -14.87 -1.36 -1.28
N ASP A 307 -14.42 -0.19 -0.85
CA ASP A 307 -15.10 0.60 0.16
C ASP A 307 -16.47 1.14 -0.30
N ASP A 308 -16.69 1.39 -1.59
CA ASP A 308 -18.01 1.78 -2.11
C ASP A 308 -19.04 0.66 -1.91
N ILE A 309 -18.64 -0.60 -2.11
CA ILE A 309 -19.52 -1.76 -1.86
C ILE A 309 -19.77 -1.90 -0.36
N ILE A 310 -18.69 -1.88 0.42
CA ILE A 310 -18.76 -2.17 1.85
C ILE A 310 -19.55 -1.12 2.61
N HIS A 311 -19.50 0.12 2.15
CA HIS A 311 -20.27 1.23 2.67
C HIS A 311 -21.54 1.53 1.89
N GLU A 312 -21.93 0.66 0.94
CA GLU A 312 -23.17 0.76 0.16
C GLU A 312 -23.37 2.14 -0.50
N ARG A 313 -22.33 2.67 -1.18
CA ARG A 313 -22.33 3.99 -1.84
C ARG A 313 -22.60 3.96 -3.33
N GLY A 314 -23.03 5.11 -3.86
CA GLY A 314 -23.25 5.32 -5.29
C GLY A 314 -24.24 4.33 -5.87
N VAL A 315 -23.79 3.50 -6.80
CA VAL A 315 -24.58 2.46 -7.48
C VAL A 315 -24.96 1.29 -6.57
N TRP A 316 -24.31 1.18 -5.40
CA TRP A 316 -24.54 0.13 -4.39
C TRP A 316 -25.57 0.53 -3.34
N LYS A 317 -25.98 1.80 -3.29
CA LYS A 317 -26.99 2.32 -2.36
C LYS A 317 -28.40 1.91 -2.80
N GLU A 318 -29.27 1.64 -1.83
CA GLU A 318 -30.72 1.54 -2.08
C GLU A 318 -31.27 2.94 -2.39
N LYS A 319 -31.89 3.12 -3.57
CA LYS A 319 -32.58 4.37 -3.92
C LYS A 319 -34.09 4.14 -3.85
N GLN A 320 -34.81 5.09 -3.27
CA GLN A 320 -36.27 5.09 -3.33
C GLN A 320 -36.68 5.65 -4.69
N GLY A 321 -37.30 4.81 -5.50
CA GLY A 321 -37.86 5.14 -6.81
C GLY A 321 -39.12 6.00 -6.69
N VAL A 322 -39.60 6.47 -7.84
CA VAL A 322 -40.77 7.39 -7.93
C VAL A 322 -42.05 6.76 -7.36
N ASP A 323 -42.16 5.43 -7.41
CA ASP A 323 -43.33 4.67 -6.96
C ASP A 323 -43.11 3.99 -5.59
N ASP A 324 -42.24 4.55 -4.74
CA ASP A 324 -41.78 3.94 -3.48
C ASP A 324 -41.09 2.57 -3.62
N SER A 325 -40.79 2.14 -4.86
CA SER A 325 -40.02 0.94 -5.13
C SER A 325 -38.54 1.16 -4.77
N ILE A 326 -37.88 0.13 -4.24
CA ILE A 326 -36.43 0.20 -4.00
C ILE A 326 -35.72 -0.15 -5.31
N GLU A 327 -35.05 0.84 -5.91
CA GLU A 327 -34.22 0.67 -7.09
C GLU A 327 -32.76 0.43 -6.66
N ILE A 328 -32.18 -0.66 -7.17
CA ILE A 328 -30.80 -1.04 -6.93
C ILE A 328 -30.16 -1.27 -8.30
N LEU A 329 -29.19 -0.42 -8.66
CA LEU A 329 -28.48 -0.58 -9.94
C LEU A 329 -27.62 -1.84 -9.93
N CYS A 330 -26.90 -2.08 -8.82
CA CYS A 330 -26.01 -3.23 -8.67
C CYS A 330 -26.53 -4.21 -7.61
N PRO A 331 -27.21 -5.29 -8.02
CA PRO A 331 -27.82 -6.24 -7.09
C PRO A 331 -26.76 -7.13 -6.42
N PHE A 332 -26.83 -7.26 -5.09
CA PHE A 332 -25.98 -8.17 -4.30
C PHE A 332 -26.68 -8.54 -2.98
N ASN A 333 -26.17 -9.59 -2.32
CA ASN A 333 -26.69 -10.05 -1.04
C ASN A 333 -26.31 -9.11 0.13
N ARG A 334 -27.19 -8.14 0.44
CA ARG A 334 -27.00 -7.16 1.53
C ARG A 334 -27.03 -7.78 2.92
N THR A 335 -27.86 -8.81 3.13
CA THR A 335 -27.89 -9.53 4.40
C THR A 335 -26.52 -10.12 4.71
N LEU A 336 -25.92 -10.81 3.72
CA LEU A 336 -24.57 -11.32 3.83
C LEU A 336 -23.53 -10.20 4.05
N LEU A 337 -23.61 -9.10 3.32
CA LEU A 337 -22.70 -7.96 3.52
C LEU A 337 -22.75 -7.47 4.97
N ARG A 338 -23.95 -7.25 5.53
CA ARG A 338 -24.15 -6.73 6.89
C ARG A 338 -23.63 -7.71 7.95
N GLU A 339 -23.91 -9.01 7.79
CA GLU A 339 -23.35 -10.07 8.64
C GLU A 339 -21.82 -10.07 8.63
N LEU A 340 -21.21 -9.95 7.45
CA LEU A 340 -19.76 -9.90 7.33
C LEU A 340 -19.19 -8.59 7.91
N ARG A 341 -19.88 -7.47 7.78
CA ARG A 341 -19.44 -6.21 8.40
C ARG A 341 -19.39 -6.32 9.91
N GLU A 342 -20.40 -6.94 10.52
CA GLU A 342 -20.38 -7.24 11.95
C GLU A 342 -19.20 -8.15 12.32
N LYS A 343 -18.98 -9.24 11.56
CA LYS A 343 -17.85 -10.16 11.75
C LYS A 343 -16.49 -9.46 11.70
N TYR A 344 -16.30 -8.53 10.75
CA TYR A 344 -15.04 -7.79 10.58
C TYR A 344 -14.99 -6.48 11.37
N GLY A 345 -16.02 -6.19 12.18
CA GLY A 345 -16.12 -5.00 13.02
C GLY A 345 -16.09 -3.70 12.21
N ILE A 346 -16.85 -3.60 11.11
CA ILE A 346 -16.92 -2.42 10.25
C ILE A 346 -18.26 -1.69 10.46
N HIS A 347 -18.22 -0.52 11.08
CA HIS A 347 -19.42 0.26 11.40
C HIS A 347 -19.53 1.52 10.54
N HIS A 348 -20.76 2.01 10.33
CA HIS A 348 -20.97 3.35 9.80
C HIS A 348 -20.84 4.36 10.94
N TYR A 349 -20.10 5.45 10.70
CA TYR A 349 -20.13 6.61 11.57
C TYR A 349 -21.11 7.62 11.00
N ASP A 350 -22.25 7.76 11.66
CA ASP A 350 -23.12 8.90 11.47
C ASP A 350 -22.57 10.05 12.32
N VAL A 351 -22.01 11.08 11.66
CA VAL A 351 -21.37 12.22 12.33
C VAL A 351 -22.41 13.13 13.01
N SER A 352 -23.71 12.85 12.85
CA SER A 352 -24.80 13.59 13.52
C SER A 352 -24.95 13.36 15.03
N VAL A 353 -24.09 12.54 15.66
CA VAL A 353 -24.22 12.13 17.08
C VAL A 353 -23.18 12.76 18.02
N ASN A 354 -22.47 13.83 17.64
CA ASN A 354 -21.55 14.54 18.56
C ASN A 354 -21.84 16.03 18.70
#